data_AF-A0A800DUR0-F1
#
_entry.id   AF-A0A800DUR0-F1
#
_cell.length_a   1.000
_cell.length_b   1.000
_cell.length_c   1.000
_cell.angle_alpha   90.00
_cell.angle_beta   90.00
_cell.angle_gamma   90.00
#
_symmetry.space_group_name_H-M   'P 1'
#
loop_
_entity.id
_entity.type
_entity.pdbx_description
1 polymer ?
#
loop_
_entity_poly.entity_id
_entity_poly.type
_entity_poly.pdbx_seq_one_letter_code
_entity_poly.pdbx_strand_id
1 'polypeptide(L)'
;DRIIKLIIKHFKNFSDEAEISCEIDPRFLDQAQTDILVGHGFNRVSFGVQDFDEKVQKTIHRIQPFELTDNAVKMVRKAGIKSVNMDLIYGLPFQTSETFKKTLEMALKLDTDRFAVFNYAHVPWMKKTMRKIDETTLPHPSEKLTILKYTIDYLTSNGLRMIGMDHFAKPDDELFLAIDKGELHRNFQGYTTKGGADLVGVGLTSIGEGVDYYAQNYKDMKEYEEAIDNDKLPFYRGVELNFDDKVRKYVIMELMANFKLDIKRFEKEFGLDFKSYFKDSLEELKEFEDEGLIKIGDEFIDINKTGSLLIRNIAMCFDAYLKRHGSGKKVFSKTV
;
A
#
# COMPACT_ATOMS: atom_id res chain seq x y z
N ASP A 1 5.22 9.50 -23.31
CA ASP A 1 6.49 9.89 -23.96
C ASP A 1 7.11 11.16 -23.39
N ARG A 2 6.57 12.36 -23.67
CA ARG A 2 7.16 13.66 -23.24
C ARG A 2 7.57 13.72 -21.76
N ILE A 3 6.67 13.34 -20.85
CA ILE A 3 6.93 13.36 -19.39
C ILE A 3 8.12 12.46 -19.03
N ILE A 4 8.16 11.24 -19.56
CA ILE A 4 9.22 10.27 -19.28
C ILE A 4 10.58 10.81 -19.75
N LYS A 5 10.64 11.37 -20.96
CA LYS A 5 11.84 12.01 -21.49
C LYS A 5 12.32 13.17 -20.63
N LEU A 6 11.41 13.97 -20.05
CA LEU A 6 11.77 15.05 -19.14
C LEU A 6 12.36 14.51 -17.83
N ILE A 7 11.76 13.47 -17.25
CA ILE A 7 12.29 12.82 -16.03
C ILE A 7 13.73 12.33 -16.29
N ILE A 8 13.93 11.51 -17.33
CA ILE A 8 15.26 10.95 -17.67
C ILE A 8 16.29 12.06 -17.95
N LYS A 9 15.87 13.15 -18.62
CA LYS A 9 16.75 14.30 -18.89
C LYS A 9 17.29 14.96 -17.61
N HIS A 10 16.46 15.06 -16.58
CA HIS A 10 16.81 15.76 -15.33
C HIS A 10 17.43 14.82 -14.27
N PHE A 11 17.01 13.56 -14.23
CA PHE A 11 17.57 12.53 -13.36
C PHE A 11 18.54 11.64 -14.14
N LYS A 12 19.78 12.11 -14.29
CA LYS A 12 20.79 11.51 -15.18
C LYS A 12 21.36 10.16 -14.71
N ASN A 13 21.30 9.88 -13.40
CA ASN A 13 21.81 8.63 -12.82
C ASN A 13 20.71 7.58 -12.79
N PHE A 14 20.09 7.32 -13.95
CA PHE A 14 19.05 6.32 -14.09
C PHE A 14 19.69 4.93 -14.19
N SER A 15 19.36 4.03 -13.27
CA SER A 15 19.91 2.67 -13.28
C SER A 15 19.36 1.87 -14.46
N ASP A 16 20.20 1.08 -15.12
CA ASP A 16 19.77 0.13 -16.15
C ASP A 16 18.87 -0.98 -15.58
N GLU A 17 18.95 -1.21 -14.27
CA GLU A 17 18.12 -2.16 -13.51
C GLU A 17 17.00 -1.45 -12.72
N ALA A 18 16.62 -0.23 -13.10
CA ALA A 18 15.56 0.50 -12.41
C ALA A 18 14.22 -0.25 -12.48
N GLU A 19 13.51 -0.32 -11.35
CA GLU A 19 12.10 -0.66 -11.34
C GLU A 19 11.32 0.55 -11.88
N ILE A 20 10.68 0.41 -13.05
CA ILE A 20 9.89 1.46 -13.67
C ILE A 20 8.46 0.94 -13.79
N SER A 21 7.58 1.53 -12.98
CA SER A 21 6.20 1.06 -12.82
C SER A 21 5.15 2.13 -13.17
N CYS A 22 3.98 1.67 -13.61
CA CYS A 22 2.83 2.53 -13.90
C CYS A 22 1.53 1.93 -13.38
N GLU A 23 0.68 2.74 -12.74
CA GLU A 23 -0.71 2.41 -12.48
C GLU A 23 -1.57 2.72 -13.69
N ILE A 24 -2.41 1.77 -14.11
CA ILE A 24 -3.18 1.84 -15.34
C ILE A 24 -4.65 1.56 -15.02
N ASP A 25 -5.52 2.47 -15.48
CA ASP A 25 -6.93 2.17 -15.65
C ASP A 25 -7.10 1.42 -16.99
N PRO A 26 -7.45 0.13 -16.97
CA PRO A 26 -7.42 -0.68 -18.18
C PRO A 26 -8.41 -0.17 -19.25
N ARG A 27 -9.45 0.59 -18.87
CA ARG A 27 -10.44 1.16 -19.80
C ARG A 27 -9.87 2.14 -20.81
N PHE A 28 -8.70 2.70 -20.51
CA PHE A 28 -8.06 3.73 -21.32
C PHE A 28 -6.73 3.26 -21.95
N LEU A 29 -6.33 2.01 -21.71
CA LEU A 29 -5.09 1.48 -22.26
C LEU A 29 -5.26 1.12 -23.73
N ASP A 30 -4.34 1.61 -24.56
CA ASP A 30 -4.22 1.21 -25.96
C ASP A 30 -2.81 0.71 -26.32
N GLN A 31 -2.65 0.22 -27.55
CA GLN A 31 -1.38 -0.32 -28.01
C GLN A 31 -0.28 0.75 -28.09
N ALA A 32 -0.61 1.97 -28.51
CA ALA A 32 0.37 3.04 -28.65
C ALA A 32 0.91 3.48 -27.29
N GLN A 33 0.06 3.55 -26.27
CA GLN A 33 0.47 3.79 -24.89
C GLN A 33 1.36 2.66 -24.38
N THR A 34 0.99 1.40 -24.65
CA THR A 34 1.78 0.22 -24.26
C THR A 34 3.17 0.24 -24.88
N ASP A 35 3.26 0.53 -26.17
CA ASP A 35 4.53 0.63 -26.91
C ASP A 35 5.43 1.74 -26.35
N ILE A 36 4.83 2.87 -25.95
CA ILE A 36 5.54 3.97 -25.28
C ILE A 36 6.08 3.51 -23.91
N LEU A 37 5.27 2.83 -23.09
CA LEU A 37 5.71 2.38 -21.76
C LEU A 37 6.89 1.41 -21.89
N VAL A 38 6.75 0.36 -22.69
CA VAL A 38 7.82 -0.63 -22.87
C VAL A 38 9.05 -0.01 -23.55
N GLY A 39 8.86 0.87 -24.53
CA GLY A 39 9.95 1.59 -25.20
C GLY A 39 10.79 2.47 -24.27
N HIS A 40 10.27 2.83 -23.10
CA HIS A 40 10.99 3.55 -22.04
C HIS A 40 11.38 2.66 -20.85
N GLY A 41 11.33 1.35 -20.99
CA GLY A 41 11.82 0.40 -19.98
C GLY A 41 10.86 0.14 -18.82
N PHE A 42 9.58 0.53 -18.93
CA PHE A 42 8.57 0.09 -17.95
C PHE A 42 8.56 -1.44 -17.92
N ASN A 43 8.70 -2.00 -16.72
CA ASN A 43 8.83 -3.44 -16.50
C ASN A 43 7.78 -3.99 -15.51
N ARG A 44 7.00 -3.09 -14.91
CA ARG A 44 5.91 -3.42 -13.99
C ARG A 44 4.68 -2.53 -14.24
N VAL A 45 3.48 -3.10 -14.10
CA VAL A 45 2.23 -2.34 -14.15
C VAL A 45 1.28 -2.77 -13.02
N SER A 46 0.44 -1.85 -12.57
CA SER A 46 -0.68 -2.14 -11.68
C SER A 46 -2.00 -1.77 -12.35
N PHE A 47 -2.93 -2.71 -12.45
CA PHE A 47 -4.26 -2.44 -12.98
C PHE A 47 -5.26 -2.16 -11.87
N GLY A 48 -5.89 -1.00 -11.94
CA GLY A 48 -7.04 -0.69 -11.10
C GLY A 48 -8.28 -1.45 -11.57
N VAL A 49 -8.61 -2.58 -10.96
CA VAL A 49 -9.77 -3.41 -11.35
C VAL A 49 -10.95 -3.18 -10.41
N GLN A 50 -10.69 -3.21 -9.12
CA GLN A 50 -11.62 -3.00 -8.01
C GLN A 50 -12.62 -4.15 -7.82
N ASP A 51 -13.45 -4.42 -8.83
CA ASP A 51 -14.41 -5.52 -8.85
C ASP A 51 -14.82 -5.87 -10.29
N PHE A 52 -15.21 -7.13 -10.55
CA PHE A 52 -15.79 -7.60 -11.81
C PHE A 52 -17.32 -7.72 -11.78
N ASP A 53 -17.95 -7.63 -10.60
CA ASP A 53 -19.40 -7.66 -10.48
C ASP A 53 -20.04 -6.42 -11.12
N GLU A 54 -20.91 -6.64 -12.10
CA GLU A 54 -21.53 -5.57 -12.89
C GLU A 54 -22.35 -4.60 -12.03
N LYS A 55 -23.02 -5.10 -10.99
CA LYS A 55 -23.83 -4.27 -10.09
C LYS A 55 -22.92 -3.37 -9.27
N VAL A 56 -21.86 -3.92 -8.69
CA VAL A 56 -20.84 -3.14 -7.96
C VAL A 56 -20.26 -2.06 -8.87
N GLN A 57 -19.82 -2.43 -10.08
CA GLN A 57 -19.24 -1.52 -11.07
C GLN A 57 -20.17 -0.36 -11.44
N LYS A 58 -21.46 -0.66 -11.70
CA LYS A 58 -22.47 0.37 -11.98
C LYS A 58 -22.63 1.32 -10.79
N THR A 59 -22.67 0.80 -9.57
CA THR A 59 -22.85 1.60 -8.35
C THR A 59 -21.65 2.52 -8.08
N ILE A 60 -20.43 2.09 -8.37
CA ILE A 60 -19.22 2.92 -8.20
C ILE A 60 -18.86 3.73 -9.45
N HIS A 61 -19.71 3.73 -10.49
CA HIS A 61 -19.49 4.40 -11.77
C HIS A 61 -18.20 3.97 -12.49
N ARG A 62 -17.87 2.68 -12.43
CA ARG A 62 -16.67 2.07 -13.04
C ARG A 62 -17.02 0.84 -13.86
N ILE A 63 -17.81 1.01 -14.92
CA ILE A 63 -18.12 -0.09 -15.85
C ILE A 63 -16.83 -0.52 -16.57
N GLN A 64 -16.43 -1.78 -16.35
CA GLN A 64 -15.20 -2.38 -16.85
C GLN A 64 -15.43 -3.89 -17.01
N PRO A 65 -15.99 -4.36 -18.15
CA PRO A 65 -16.18 -5.79 -18.38
C PRO A 65 -14.86 -6.57 -18.26
N PHE A 66 -14.97 -7.85 -17.92
CA PHE A 66 -13.82 -8.74 -17.72
C PHE A 66 -12.90 -8.77 -18.95
N GLU A 67 -13.48 -8.89 -20.13
CA GLU A 67 -12.79 -8.99 -21.42
C GLU A 67 -11.93 -7.76 -21.70
N LEU A 68 -12.35 -6.58 -21.23
CA LEU A 68 -11.57 -5.37 -21.35
C LEU A 68 -10.27 -5.47 -20.56
N THR A 69 -10.35 -5.99 -19.33
CA THR A 69 -9.19 -6.17 -18.47
C THR A 69 -8.28 -7.28 -18.99
N ASP A 70 -8.86 -8.40 -19.43
CA ASP A 70 -8.15 -9.50 -20.07
C ASP A 70 -7.35 -9.05 -21.30
N ASN A 71 -7.95 -8.25 -22.17
CA ASN A 71 -7.27 -7.69 -23.32
C ASN A 71 -6.11 -6.75 -22.91
N ALA A 72 -6.30 -5.90 -21.89
CA ALA A 72 -5.26 -5.02 -21.39
C ALA A 72 -4.06 -5.81 -20.81
N VAL A 73 -4.32 -6.86 -20.02
CA VAL A 73 -3.28 -7.73 -19.48
C VAL A 73 -2.53 -8.44 -20.60
N LYS A 74 -3.24 -9.06 -21.55
CA LYS A 74 -2.62 -9.71 -22.73
C LYS A 74 -1.76 -8.75 -23.54
N MET A 75 -2.20 -7.49 -23.69
CA MET A 75 -1.47 -6.46 -24.41
C MET A 75 -0.12 -6.14 -23.76
N VAL A 76 -0.10 -5.85 -22.45
CA VAL A 76 1.15 -5.53 -21.74
C VAL A 76 2.07 -6.75 -21.64
N ARG A 77 1.51 -7.95 -21.48
CA ARG A 77 2.28 -9.22 -21.48
C ARG A 77 2.97 -9.46 -22.82
N LYS A 78 2.23 -9.32 -23.93
CA LYS A 78 2.77 -9.45 -25.28
C LYS A 78 3.87 -8.43 -25.57
N ALA A 79 3.76 -7.24 -24.97
CA ALA A 79 4.78 -6.21 -25.07
C ALA A 79 6.00 -6.44 -24.16
N GLY A 80 5.98 -7.44 -23.27
CA GLY A 80 7.13 -7.84 -22.46
C GLY A 80 7.10 -7.41 -21.01
N ILE A 81 5.99 -6.86 -20.50
CA ILE A 81 5.82 -6.57 -19.07
C ILE A 81 5.75 -7.88 -18.27
N LYS A 82 6.67 -8.04 -17.31
CA LYS A 82 6.81 -9.28 -16.53
C LYS A 82 6.08 -9.25 -15.20
N SER A 83 5.85 -8.08 -14.62
CA SER A 83 5.16 -7.94 -13.32
C SER A 83 3.84 -7.20 -13.51
N VAL A 84 2.73 -7.93 -13.36
CA VAL A 84 1.37 -7.39 -13.39
C VAL A 84 0.75 -7.50 -12.01
N ASN A 85 0.40 -6.36 -11.43
CA ASN A 85 -0.41 -6.26 -10.21
C ASN A 85 -1.88 -5.98 -10.56
N MET A 86 -2.80 -6.50 -9.75
CA MET A 86 -4.21 -6.10 -9.77
C MET A 86 -4.65 -5.54 -8.43
N ASP A 87 -5.24 -4.36 -8.49
CA ASP A 87 -5.88 -3.74 -7.35
C ASP A 87 -7.36 -4.16 -7.32
N LEU A 88 -7.75 -4.82 -6.24
CA LEU A 88 -9.13 -5.20 -5.93
C LEU A 88 -9.56 -4.48 -4.65
N ILE A 89 -10.87 -4.23 -4.50
CA ILE A 89 -11.40 -3.57 -3.30
C ILE A 89 -12.55 -4.41 -2.77
N TYR A 90 -12.44 -4.86 -1.52
CA TYR A 90 -13.55 -5.48 -0.80
C TYR A 90 -14.21 -4.47 0.15
N GLY A 91 -15.49 -4.66 0.46
CA GLY A 91 -16.29 -3.71 1.23
C GLY A 91 -17.06 -2.69 0.39
N LEU A 92 -17.10 -2.82 -0.94
CA LEU A 92 -17.87 -1.95 -1.83
C LEU A 92 -19.38 -2.24 -1.75
N PRO A 93 -20.24 -1.29 -2.16
CA PRO A 93 -21.69 -1.48 -2.25
C PRO A 93 -22.10 -2.77 -2.96
N PHE A 94 -23.08 -3.49 -2.41
CA PHE A 94 -23.65 -4.74 -2.91
C PHE A 94 -22.71 -5.96 -2.97
N GLN A 95 -21.47 -5.84 -2.51
CA GLN A 95 -20.61 -7.01 -2.38
C GLN A 95 -21.12 -7.97 -1.30
N THR A 96 -20.98 -9.25 -1.60
CA THR A 96 -21.16 -10.38 -0.69
C THR A 96 -19.96 -11.31 -0.85
N SER A 97 -19.80 -12.25 0.07
CA SER A 97 -18.78 -13.30 -0.01
C SER A 97 -18.86 -14.08 -1.32
N GLU A 98 -20.06 -14.36 -1.81
CA GLU A 98 -20.28 -15.10 -3.04
C GLU A 98 -19.94 -14.27 -4.29
N THR A 99 -20.29 -12.99 -4.34
CA THR A 99 -19.94 -12.13 -5.48
C THR A 99 -18.43 -11.88 -5.52
N PHE A 100 -17.81 -11.63 -4.37
CA PHE A 100 -16.36 -11.38 -4.31
C PHE A 100 -15.54 -12.63 -4.63
N LYS A 101 -16.04 -13.82 -4.25
CA LYS A 101 -15.45 -15.09 -4.69
C LYS A 101 -15.35 -15.18 -6.21
N LYS A 102 -16.43 -14.87 -6.94
CA LYS A 102 -16.44 -14.86 -8.40
C LYS A 102 -15.43 -13.84 -8.96
N THR A 103 -15.34 -12.67 -8.34
CA THR A 103 -14.34 -11.66 -8.69
C THR A 103 -12.91 -12.18 -8.55
N LEU A 104 -12.59 -12.89 -7.47
CA LEU A 104 -11.27 -13.52 -7.30
C LEU A 104 -11.02 -14.62 -8.34
N GLU A 105 -11.99 -15.50 -8.58
CA GLU A 105 -11.89 -16.55 -9.61
C GLU A 105 -11.65 -15.96 -11.01
N MET A 106 -12.27 -14.82 -11.32
CA MET A 106 -12.05 -14.10 -12.57
C MET A 106 -10.66 -13.46 -12.61
N ALA A 107 -10.27 -12.75 -11.55
CA ALA A 107 -8.99 -12.06 -11.49
C ALA A 107 -7.80 -13.03 -11.60
N LEU A 108 -7.94 -14.24 -11.05
CA LEU A 108 -6.90 -15.27 -11.11
C LEU A 108 -6.74 -15.86 -12.52
N LYS A 109 -7.80 -15.88 -13.35
CA LYS A 109 -7.73 -16.33 -14.76
C LYS A 109 -6.89 -15.42 -15.64
N LEU A 110 -6.56 -14.22 -15.17
CA LEU A 110 -5.81 -13.22 -15.92
C LEU A 110 -4.28 -13.38 -15.80
N ASP A 111 -3.79 -14.46 -15.18
CA ASP A 111 -2.36 -14.70 -14.94
C ASP A 111 -1.66 -13.50 -14.28
N THR A 112 -2.26 -13.02 -13.20
CA THR A 112 -1.76 -11.91 -12.39
C THR A 112 -0.63 -12.36 -11.48
N ASP A 113 0.43 -11.56 -11.35
CA ASP A 113 1.59 -11.90 -10.49
C ASP A 113 1.41 -11.43 -9.06
N ARG A 114 0.80 -10.26 -8.88
CA ARG A 114 0.57 -9.61 -7.59
C ARG A 114 -0.88 -9.17 -7.43
N PHE A 115 -1.42 -9.26 -6.23
CA PHE A 115 -2.71 -8.67 -5.89
C PHE A 115 -2.54 -7.71 -4.73
N ALA A 116 -3.20 -6.56 -4.82
CA ALA A 116 -3.46 -5.69 -3.69
C ALA A 116 -4.97 -5.65 -3.46
N VAL A 117 -5.44 -6.24 -2.36
CA VAL A 117 -6.86 -6.42 -2.05
C VAL A 117 -7.27 -5.51 -0.91
N PHE A 118 -7.59 -4.26 -1.25
CA PHE A 118 -7.82 -3.19 -0.30
C PHE A 118 -9.19 -3.26 0.38
N ASN A 119 -9.21 -2.92 1.66
CA ASN A 119 -10.45 -2.67 2.39
C ASN A 119 -11.04 -1.31 1.98
N TYR A 120 -12.29 -1.27 1.55
CA TYR A 120 -13.00 -0.04 1.25
C TYR A 120 -13.16 0.82 2.51
N ALA A 121 -12.48 1.97 2.52
CA ALA A 121 -12.59 3.00 3.53
C ALA A 121 -13.68 4.03 3.15
N HIS A 122 -14.85 3.92 3.79
CA HIS A 122 -15.95 4.85 3.56
C HIS A 122 -15.82 6.12 4.42
N VAL A 123 -15.41 7.24 3.79
CA VAL A 123 -15.11 8.51 4.48
C VAL A 123 -15.88 9.72 3.92
N PRO A 124 -17.23 9.70 3.88
CA PRO A 124 -18.06 10.73 3.24
C PRO A 124 -17.96 12.13 3.88
N TRP A 125 -17.44 12.22 5.11
CA TRP A 125 -17.14 13.50 5.76
C TRP A 125 -15.92 14.20 5.12
N MET A 126 -14.98 13.43 4.57
CA MET A 126 -13.75 13.95 3.94
C MET A 126 -13.87 13.97 2.41
N LYS A 127 -14.40 12.90 1.80
CA LYS A 127 -14.56 12.77 0.35
C LYS A 127 -16.03 12.92 -0.01
N LYS A 128 -16.46 14.14 -0.35
CA LYS A 128 -17.87 14.48 -0.64
C LYS A 128 -18.49 13.59 -1.73
N THR A 129 -17.70 13.11 -2.68
CA THR A 129 -18.17 12.19 -3.74
C THR A 129 -18.72 10.87 -3.18
N MET A 130 -18.19 10.40 -2.04
CA MET A 130 -18.67 9.17 -1.39
C MET A 130 -20.06 9.32 -0.76
N ARG A 131 -20.57 10.55 -0.56
CA ARG A 131 -21.94 10.78 -0.07
C ARG A 131 -23.04 10.32 -1.03
N LYS A 132 -22.68 10.00 -2.27
CA LYS A 132 -23.59 9.45 -3.27
C LYS A 132 -23.83 7.95 -3.11
N ILE A 133 -23.00 7.27 -2.29
CA ILE A 133 -23.17 5.85 -2.00
C ILE A 133 -24.25 5.70 -0.94
N ASP A 134 -25.21 4.83 -1.19
CA ASP A 134 -26.18 4.41 -0.20
C ASP A 134 -25.49 3.51 0.83
N GLU A 135 -25.30 4.01 2.05
CA GLU A 135 -24.60 3.28 3.13
C GLU A 135 -25.29 1.97 3.50
N THR A 136 -26.59 1.80 3.24
CA THR A 136 -27.32 0.54 3.51
C THR A 136 -26.91 -0.59 2.57
N THR A 137 -26.27 -0.25 1.46
CA THR A 137 -25.77 -1.23 0.48
C THR A 137 -24.35 -1.70 0.80
N LEU A 138 -23.67 -1.07 1.77
CA LEU A 138 -22.34 -1.49 2.18
C LEU A 138 -22.43 -2.80 2.98
N PRO A 139 -21.50 -3.75 2.75
CA PRO A 139 -21.47 -4.99 3.50
C PRO A 139 -21.19 -4.72 4.99
N HIS A 140 -21.87 -5.49 5.84
CA HIS A 140 -21.65 -5.46 7.28
C HIS A 140 -20.20 -5.87 7.62
N PRO A 141 -19.58 -5.37 8.71
CA PRO A 141 -18.21 -5.73 9.09
C PRO A 141 -17.92 -7.24 9.12
N SER A 142 -18.87 -8.05 9.60
CA SER A 142 -18.76 -9.52 9.59
C SER A 142 -18.62 -10.10 8.18
N GLU A 143 -19.35 -9.56 7.20
CA GLU A 143 -19.28 -9.97 5.80
C GLU A 143 -17.91 -9.59 5.21
N LYS A 144 -17.37 -8.42 5.57
CA LYS A 144 -16.03 -7.98 5.15
C LYS A 144 -14.93 -8.90 5.69
N LEU A 145 -15.08 -9.40 6.93
CA LEU A 145 -14.17 -10.39 7.50
C LEU A 145 -14.26 -11.74 6.79
N THR A 146 -15.48 -12.19 6.45
CA THR A 146 -15.68 -13.42 5.66
C THR A 146 -15.01 -13.30 4.29
N ILE A 147 -15.17 -12.17 3.60
CA ILE A 147 -14.52 -11.88 2.32
C ILE A 147 -12.99 -11.91 2.48
N LEU A 148 -12.44 -11.23 3.50
CA LEU A 148 -11.00 -11.19 3.75
C LEU A 148 -10.43 -12.58 4.00
N LYS A 149 -11.07 -13.36 4.89
CA LYS A 149 -10.65 -14.74 5.18
C LYS A 149 -10.67 -15.60 3.92
N TYR A 150 -11.76 -15.54 3.16
CA TYR A 150 -11.89 -16.29 1.91
C TYR A 150 -10.81 -15.88 0.90
N THR A 151 -10.52 -14.59 0.78
CA THR A 151 -9.47 -14.06 -0.10
C THR A 151 -8.11 -14.67 0.23
N ILE A 152 -7.73 -14.66 1.51
CA ILE A 152 -6.46 -15.22 1.98
C ILE A 152 -6.40 -16.72 1.66
N ASP A 153 -7.44 -17.48 2.05
CA ASP A 153 -7.51 -18.93 1.85
C ASP A 153 -7.47 -19.29 0.34
N TYR A 154 -8.22 -18.55 -0.49
CA TYR A 154 -8.33 -18.79 -1.92
C TYR A 154 -7.03 -18.46 -2.67
N LEU A 155 -6.45 -17.28 -2.46
CA LEU A 155 -5.19 -16.92 -3.13
C LEU A 155 -4.04 -17.83 -2.69
N THR A 156 -4.00 -18.19 -1.40
CA THR A 156 -2.97 -19.11 -0.87
C THR A 156 -3.10 -20.52 -1.45
N SER A 157 -4.33 -21.07 -1.51
CA SER A 157 -4.57 -22.38 -2.11
C SER A 157 -4.29 -22.42 -3.62
N ASN A 158 -4.27 -21.27 -4.29
CA ASN A 158 -3.89 -21.12 -5.69
C ASN A 158 -2.41 -20.71 -5.89
N GLY A 159 -1.57 -20.90 -4.87
CA GLY A 159 -0.12 -20.78 -5.01
C GLY A 159 0.44 -19.38 -4.84
N LEU A 160 -0.38 -18.37 -4.50
CA LEU A 160 0.14 -17.09 -4.04
C LEU A 160 0.52 -17.16 -2.56
N ARG A 161 1.37 -16.24 -2.14
CA ARG A 161 1.71 -16.02 -0.74
C ARG A 161 1.33 -14.61 -0.36
N MET A 162 0.91 -14.44 0.89
CA MET A 162 0.67 -13.13 1.46
C MET A 162 2.02 -12.49 1.81
N ILE A 163 2.26 -11.29 1.28
CA ILE A 163 3.43 -10.46 1.62
C ILE A 163 3.17 -9.80 2.97
N GLY A 164 2.00 -9.16 3.10
CA GLY A 164 1.61 -8.42 4.30
C GLY A 164 0.36 -7.59 4.07
N MET A 165 -0.44 -7.40 5.13
CA MET A 165 -1.71 -6.65 5.11
C MET A 165 -2.70 -7.10 4.03
N ASP A 166 -2.65 -6.46 2.86
CA ASP A 166 -3.55 -6.59 1.72
C ASP A 166 -2.81 -7.04 0.44
N HIS A 167 -1.50 -7.33 0.52
CA HIS A 167 -0.67 -7.65 -0.64
C HIS A 167 -0.34 -9.15 -0.73
N PHE A 168 -0.48 -9.70 -1.94
CA PHE A 168 -0.18 -11.09 -2.30
C PHE A 168 0.69 -11.12 -3.55
N ALA A 169 1.58 -12.11 -3.65
CA ALA A 169 2.40 -12.32 -4.85
C ALA A 169 2.72 -13.80 -5.07
N LYS A 170 3.17 -14.14 -6.28
CA LYS A 170 3.72 -15.48 -6.58
C LYS A 170 4.99 -15.76 -5.72
N PRO A 171 5.30 -17.02 -5.37
CA PRO A 171 6.34 -17.32 -4.38
C PRO A 171 7.77 -16.98 -4.81
N ASP A 172 8.02 -16.86 -6.12
CA ASP A 172 9.28 -16.47 -6.75
C ASP A 172 9.48 -14.95 -6.85
N ASP A 173 8.52 -14.17 -6.33
CA ASP A 173 8.59 -12.72 -6.30
C ASP A 173 9.75 -12.22 -5.42
N GLU A 174 10.46 -11.20 -5.91
CA GLU A 174 11.59 -10.57 -5.22
C GLU A 174 11.27 -10.08 -3.80
N LEU A 175 10.00 -9.75 -3.53
CA LEU A 175 9.56 -9.28 -2.23
C LEU A 175 9.68 -10.37 -1.17
N PHE A 176 9.52 -11.65 -1.52
CA PHE A 176 9.72 -12.74 -0.57
C PHE A 176 11.20 -12.95 -0.23
N LEU A 177 12.10 -12.74 -1.19
CA LEU A 177 13.54 -12.76 -0.92
C LEU A 177 13.95 -11.63 0.04
N ALA A 178 13.33 -10.45 -0.10
CA ALA A 178 13.51 -9.35 0.84
C ALA A 178 12.96 -9.66 2.24
N ILE A 179 11.76 -10.27 2.34
CA ILE A 179 11.19 -10.71 3.63
C ILE A 179 12.14 -11.70 4.32
N ASP A 180 12.61 -12.73 3.60
CA ASP A 180 13.45 -13.78 4.18
C ASP A 180 14.80 -13.22 4.68
N LYS A 181 15.27 -12.10 4.12
CA LYS A 181 16.47 -11.38 4.57
C LYS A 181 16.20 -10.29 5.62
N GLY A 182 14.94 -9.98 5.93
CA GLY A 182 14.58 -8.84 6.78
C GLY A 182 14.90 -7.48 6.15
N GLU A 183 14.87 -7.41 4.83
CA GLU A 183 15.19 -6.22 4.01
C GLU A 183 13.94 -5.63 3.33
N LEU A 184 12.74 -6.15 3.65
CA LEU A 184 11.51 -5.59 3.11
C LEU A 184 11.30 -4.19 3.68
N HIS A 185 11.02 -3.25 2.78
CA HIS A 185 10.75 -1.88 3.14
C HIS A 185 9.35 -1.46 2.66
N ARG A 186 8.84 -0.35 3.21
CA ARG A 186 7.56 0.20 2.82
C ARG A 186 7.65 1.71 2.67
N ASN A 187 7.20 2.22 1.53
CA ASN A 187 7.05 3.66 1.29
C ASN A 187 5.57 4.02 1.06
N PHE A 188 5.29 5.23 0.57
CA PHE A 188 3.92 5.68 0.27
C PHE A 188 3.21 4.86 -0.80
N GLN A 189 3.94 4.24 -1.74
CA GLN A 189 3.40 3.43 -2.82
C GLN A 189 3.11 1.99 -2.37
N GLY A 190 3.88 1.46 -1.43
CA GLY A 190 3.71 0.10 -0.93
C GLY A 190 5.02 -0.57 -0.52
N TYR A 191 5.04 -1.89 -0.57
CA TYR A 191 6.23 -2.70 -0.27
C TYR A 191 7.27 -2.60 -1.38
N THR A 192 8.56 -2.53 -1.00
CA THR A 192 9.69 -2.40 -1.91
C THR A 192 10.95 -3.04 -1.32
N THR A 193 11.87 -3.45 -2.20
CA THR A 193 13.21 -3.92 -1.85
C THR A 193 14.21 -2.78 -1.65
N LYS A 194 13.82 -1.53 -1.94
CA LYS A 194 14.71 -0.35 -1.93
C LYS A 194 14.61 0.42 -0.61
N GLY A 195 15.03 -0.21 0.48
CA GLY A 195 15.13 0.46 1.78
C GLY A 195 16.15 1.60 1.80
N GLY A 196 15.83 2.68 2.52
CA GLY A 196 16.74 3.82 2.74
C GLY A 196 16.92 4.76 1.56
N ALA A 197 16.16 4.61 0.48
CA ALA A 197 16.16 5.54 -0.64
C ALA A 197 15.34 6.79 -0.33
N ASP A 198 15.86 7.96 -0.70
CA ASP A 198 15.08 9.20 -0.70
C ASP A 198 14.02 9.13 -1.83
N LEU A 199 12.79 9.50 -1.49
CA LEU A 199 11.66 9.59 -2.40
C LEU A 199 11.41 11.05 -2.79
N VAL A 200 11.53 11.34 -4.09
CA VAL A 200 11.21 12.67 -4.64
C VAL A 200 9.82 12.64 -5.26
N GLY A 201 8.86 13.29 -4.58
CA GLY A 201 7.50 13.45 -5.09
C GLY A 201 7.37 14.59 -6.09
N VAL A 202 7.06 14.28 -7.35
CA VAL A 202 6.82 15.27 -8.42
C VAL A 202 5.34 15.28 -8.78
N GLY A 203 4.77 16.46 -9.02
CA GLY A 203 3.36 16.63 -9.39
C GLY A 203 2.45 17.07 -8.23
N LEU A 204 1.18 17.30 -8.56
CA LEU A 204 0.14 17.71 -7.63
C LEU A 204 -0.05 16.64 -6.54
N THR A 205 -0.24 17.04 -5.29
CA THR A 205 -0.42 16.20 -4.08
C THR A 205 0.76 15.32 -3.67
N SER A 206 1.75 15.13 -4.54
CA SER A 206 2.86 14.18 -4.36
C SER A 206 3.59 14.42 -3.05
N ILE A 207 4.01 13.30 -2.43
CA ILE A 207 4.73 13.29 -1.17
C ILE A 207 6.15 12.80 -1.45
N GLY A 208 7.13 13.56 -1.01
CA GLY A 208 8.51 13.12 -0.88
C GLY A 208 8.83 12.72 0.56
N GLU A 209 9.81 11.84 0.68
CA GLU A 209 10.33 11.33 1.94
C GLU A 209 11.85 11.35 1.84
N GLY A 210 12.50 11.97 2.82
CA GLY A 210 13.96 11.91 2.97
C GLY A 210 14.34 11.20 4.26
N VAL A 211 15.64 11.24 4.57
CA VAL A 211 16.22 10.72 5.81
C VAL A 211 15.41 11.12 7.05
N ASP A 212 15.02 12.40 7.15
CA ASP A 212 14.36 12.94 8.33
C ASP A 212 13.27 13.96 8.04
N TYR A 213 12.62 13.84 6.89
CA TYR A 213 11.48 14.69 6.60
C TYR A 213 10.46 14.01 5.70
N TYR A 214 9.24 14.51 5.77
CA TYR A 214 8.24 14.33 4.73
C TYR A 214 7.88 15.69 4.15
N ALA A 215 7.72 15.78 2.84
CA ALA A 215 7.32 16.99 2.14
C ALA A 215 6.15 16.69 1.21
N GLN A 216 5.14 17.56 1.16
CA GLN A 216 3.96 17.40 0.32
C GLN A 216 3.79 18.62 -0.58
N ASN A 217 3.58 18.37 -1.87
CA ASN A 217 3.21 19.41 -2.82
C ASN A 217 1.76 19.89 -2.62
N TYR A 218 1.43 21.05 -3.18
CA TYR A 218 0.06 21.59 -3.17
C TYR A 218 -0.97 20.57 -3.64
N LYS A 219 -2.15 20.62 -3.00
CA LYS A 219 -3.28 19.75 -3.32
C LYS A 219 -4.27 20.42 -4.27
N ASP A 220 -4.27 21.74 -4.29
CA ASP A 220 -5.05 22.54 -5.22
C ASP A 220 -4.22 22.84 -6.48
N MET A 221 -4.83 22.65 -7.65
CA MET A 221 -4.14 22.81 -8.94
C MET A 221 -3.71 24.26 -9.15
N LYS A 222 -4.53 25.23 -8.75
CA LYS A 222 -4.24 26.64 -8.96
C LYS A 222 -3.02 27.06 -8.13
N GLU A 223 -2.97 26.68 -6.86
CA GLU A 223 -1.80 26.97 -6.01
C GLU A 223 -0.53 26.29 -6.53
N TYR A 224 -0.65 25.07 -7.06
CA TYR A 224 0.46 24.33 -7.66
C TYR A 224 1.02 25.03 -8.91
N GLU A 225 0.15 25.44 -9.84
CA GLU A 225 0.52 26.15 -11.06
C GLU A 225 1.09 27.54 -10.74
N GLU A 226 0.45 28.30 -9.85
CA GLU A 226 0.93 29.63 -9.42
C GLU A 226 2.32 29.56 -8.80
N ALA A 227 2.65 28.52 -8.04
CA ALA A 227 3.99 28.35 -7.49
C ALA A 227 5.03 28.17 -8.61
N ILE A 228 4.75 27.30 -9.59
CA ILE A 228 5.65 27.02 -10.72
C ILE A 228 5.82 28.26 -11.61
N ASP A 229 4.73 28.95 -11.93
CA ASP A 229 4.74 30.16 -12.77
C ASP A 229 5.55 31.31 -12.15
N ASN A 230 5.76 31.27 -10.83
CA ASN A 230 6.58 32.23 -10.08
C ASN A 230 7.97 31.69 -9.71
N ASP A 231 8.47 30.65 -10.41
CA ASP A 231 9.76 30.00 -10.19
C ASP A 231 9.95 29.48 -8.74
N LYS A 232 8.87 29.06 -8.08
CA LYS A 232 8.88 28.45 -6.74
C LYS A 232 8.57 26.96 -6.84
N LEU A 233 9.24 26.17 -5.99
CA LEU A 233 8.85 24.79 -5.80
C LEU A 233 7.43 24.73 -5.21
N PRO A 234 6.54 23.86 -5.72
CA PRO A 234 5.13 23.82 -5.33
C PRO A 234 4.92 23.09 -3.99
N PHE A 235 5.72 23.42 -2.99
CA PHE A 235 5.69 22.87 -1.63
C PHE A 235 4.56 23.48 -0.82
N TYR A 236 3.71 22.63 -0.26
CA TYR A 236 2.59 23.05 0.59
C TYR A 236 2.93 22.96 2.08
N ARG A 237 3.40 21.78 2.52
CA ARG A 237 3.73 21.51 3.92
C ARG A 237 4.67 20.32 4.03
N GLY A 238 5.33 20.22 5.17
CA GLY A 238 6.15 19.08 5.52
C GLY A 238 6.25 18.92 7.03
N VAL A 239 6.96 17.88 7.45
CA VAL A 239 7.37 17.68 8.83
C VAL A 239 8.84 17.27 8.82
N GLU A 240 9.62 17.93 9.66
CA GLU A 240 10.97 17.49 10.03
C GLU A 240 10.84 16.55 11.22
N LEU A 241 11.44 15.37 11.11
CA LEU A 241 11.35 14.31 12.09
C LEU A 241 12.37 14.56 13.19
N ASN A 242 11.88 14.73 14.41
CA ASN A 242 12.76 14.78 15.58
C ASN A 242 13.32 13.37 15.89
N PHE A 243 14.21 13.28 16.88
CA PHE A 243 14.83 12.00 17.24
C PHE A 243 13.81 10.92 17.64
N ASP A 244 12.81 11.24 18.47
CA ASP A 244 11.73 10.30 18.85
C ASP A 244 10.90 9.86 17.64
N ASP A 245 10.64 10.76 16.68
CA ASP A 245 9.95 10.41 15.43
C ASP A 245 10.75 9.40 14.60
N LYS A 246 12.08 9.58 14.50
CA LYS A 246 12.98 8.65 13.77
C LYS A 246 13.00 7.27 14.45
N VAL A 247 13.13 7.26 15.78
CA VAL A 247 13.14 6.03 16.61
C VAL A 247 11.83 5.26 16.45
N ARG A 248 10.68 5.94 16.56
CA ARG A 248 9.35 5.32 16.39
C ARG A 248 9.10 4.88 14.97
N LYS A 249 9.50 5.69 13.97
CA LYS A 249 9.40 5.33 12.54
C LYS A 249 10.12 4.01 12.28
N TYR A 250 11.35 3.85 12.79
CA TYR A 250 12.10 2.60 12.64
C TYR A 250 11.31 1.40 13.17
N VAL A 251 10.84 1.46 14.43
CA VAL A 251 10.10 0.36 15.05
C VAL A 251 8.82 0.03 14.28
N ILE A 252 8.03 1.05 13.94
CA ILE A 252 6.77 0.86 13.20
C ILE A 252 7.03 0.26 11.81
N MET A 253 8.06 0.73 11.10
CA MET A 253 8.39 0.20 9.78
C MET A 253 8.87 -1.25 9.85
N GLU A 254 9.73 -1.60 10.81
CA GLU A 254 10.19 -2.98 11.01
C GLU A 254 9.01 -3.93 11.29
N LEU A 255 8.11 -3.56 12.19
CA LEU A 255 6.92 -4.37 12.48
C LEU A 255 5.99 -4.48 11.26
N MET A 256 5.74 -3.39 10.54
CA MET A 256 4.82 -3.37 9.40
C MET A 256 5.36 -4.07 8.14
N ALA A 257 6.68 -4.13 7.99
CA ALA A 257 7.33 -4.76 6.84
C ALA A 257 7.79 -6.19 7.12
N ASN A 258 8.49 -6.41 8.22
CA ASN A 258 9.13 -7.70 8.51
C ASN A 258 8.35 -8.55 9.51
N PHE A 259 7.27 -8.04 10.10
CA PHE A 259 6.51 -8.70 11.19
C PHE A 259 7.39 -9.12 12.37
N LYS A 260 8.52 -8.43 12.51
CA LYS A 260 9.57 -8.72 13.47
C LYS A 260 10.32 -7.44 13.79
N LEU A 261 10.78 -7.33 15.02
CA LEU A 261 11.73 -6.31 15.46
C LEU A 261 12.93 -7.00 16.12
N ASP A 262 14.14 -6.69 15.65
CA ASP A 262 15.38 -7.03 16.35
C ASP A 262 15.71 -5.91 17.36
N ILE A 263 15.55 -6.21 18.65
CA ILE A 263 15.80 -5.27 19.73
C ILE A 263 17.28 -4.91 19.79
N LYS A 264 18.20 -5.85 19.61
CA LYS A 264 19.64 -5.57 19.70
C LYS A 264 20.14 -4.69 18.57
N ARG A 265 19.62 -4.88 17.36
CA ARG A 265 19.87 -3.96 16.24
C ARG A 265 19.36 -2.57 16.55
N PHE A 266 18.14 -2.45 17.08
CA PHE A 266 17.57 -1.17 17.50
C PHE A 266 18.45 -0.48 18.55
N GLU A 267 18.81 -1.18 19.62
CA GLU A 267 19.59 -0.60 20.74
C GLU A 267 20.96 -0.10 20.26
N LYS A 268 21.59 -0.84 19.33
CA LYS A 268 22.85 -0.44 18.71
C LYS A 268 22.71 0.81 17.83
N GLU A 269 21.65 0.87 17.02
CA GLU A 269 21.42 1.97 16.07
C GLU A 269 21.15 3.29 16.81
N PHE A 270 20.32 3.26 17.85
CA PHE A 270 19.86 4.47 18.54
C PHE A 270 20.59 4.76 19.86
N GLY A 271 21.37 3.82 20.40
CA GLY A 271 22.02 3.97 21.70
C GLY A 271 21.03 4.06 22.87
N LEU A 272 19.86 3.41 22.73
CA LEU A 272 18.77 3.42 23.72
C LEU A 272 18.55 2.00 24.27
N ASP A 273 18.11 1.88 25.52
CA ASP A 273 17.56 0.64 26.05
C ASP A 273 16.09 0.53 25.61
N PHE A 274 15.75 -0.48 24.81
CA PHE A 274 14.44 -0.57 24.17
C PHE A 274 13.31 -0.67 25.20
N LYS A 275 13.50 -1.52 26.22
CA LYS A 275 12.46 -1.80 27.23
C LYS A 275 12.17 -0.57 28.08
N SER A 276 13.18 0.20 28.43
CA SER A 276 13.02 1.45 29.18
C SER A 276 12.40 2.55 28.32
N TYR A 277 12.83 2.68 27.06
CA TYR A 277 12.34 3.72 26.15
C TYR A 277 10.87 3.52 25.74
N PHE A 278 10.47 2.26 25.51
CA PHE A 278 9.12 1.89 25.08
C PHE A 278 8.29 1.22 26.17
N LYS A 279 8.55 1.53 27.44
CA LYS A 279 7.84 0.92 28.57
C LYS A 279 6.31 0.97 28.42
N ASP A 280 5.75 2.14 28.13
CA ASP A 280 4.30 2.31 27.97
C ASP A 280 3.75 1.53 26.77
N SER A 281 4.50 1.49 25.67
CA SER A 281 4.14 0.70 24.48
C SER A 281 4.16 -0.80 24.79
N LEU A 282 5.14 -1.28 25.57
CA LEU A 282 5.20 -2.66 26.01
C LEU A 282 4.05 -3.05 26.95
N GLU A 283 3.55 -2.12 27.77
CA GLU A 283 2.36 -2.35 28.58
C GLU A 283 1.10 -2.52 27.72
N GLU A 284 0.93 -1.70 26.68
CA GLU A 284 -0.16 -1.82 25.71
C GLU A 284 -0.07 -3.11 24.87
N LEU A 285 1.15 -3.55 24.56
CA LEU A 285 1.37 -4.76 23.77
C LEU A 285 0.97 -6.06 24.49
N LYS A 286 0.86 -6.05 25.83
CA LYS A 286 0.50 -7.24 26.61
C LYS A 286 -0.83 -7.86 26.19
N GLU A 287 -1.82 -7.07 25.81
CA GLU A 287 -3.11 -7.59 25.34
C GLU A 287 -2.92 -8.49 24.10
N PHE A 288 -2.04 -8.11 23.18
CA PHE A 288 -1.74 -8.90 21.99
C PHE A 288 -0.85 -10.12 22.32
N GLU A 289 0.01 -10.02 23.33
CA GLU A 289 0.85 -11.14 23.78
C GLU A 289 0.01 -12.20 24.52
N ASP A 290 -0.91 -11.78 25.38
CA ASP A 290 -1.83 -12.65 26.12
C ASP A 290 -2.77 -13.41 25.16
N GLU A 291 -3.19 -12.77 24.07
CA GLU A 291 -3.93 -13.41 22.95
C GLU A 291 -3.03 -14.23 22.01
N GLY A 292 -1.73 -14.30 22.28
CA GLY A 292 -0.75 -15.10 21.53
C GLY A 292 -0.49 -14.59 20.11
N LEU A 293 -0.84 -13.34 19.80
CA LEU A 293 -0.66 -12.72 18.48
C LEU A 293 0.78 -12.26 18.25
N ILE A 294 1.46 -11.88 19.33
CA ILE A 294 2.86 -11.50 19.35
C ILE A 294 3.62 -12.30 20.40
N LYS A 295 4.94 -12.33 20.28
CA LYS A 295 5.86 -12.85 21.28
C LYS A 295 6.93 -11.81 21.56
N ILE A 296 7.07 -11.38 22.81
CA ILE A 296 8.09 -10.43 23.23
C ILE A 296 9.20 -11.20 23.95
N GLY A 297 10.38 -11.24 23.32
CA GLY A 297 11.60 -11.79 23.91
C GLY A 297 12.51 -10.70 24.46
N ASP A 298 13.67 -11.11 24.99
CA ASP A 298 14.71 -10.16 25.42
C ASP A 298 15.41 -9.47 24.24
N GLU A 299 15.44 -10.12 23.09
CA GLU A 299 16.18 -9.66 21.90
C GLU A 299 15.27 -9.40 20.69
N PHE A 300 13.98 -9.73 20.77
CA PHE A 300 13.08 -9.61 19.63
C PHE A 300 11.63 -9.35 20.02
N ILE A 301 10.85 -8.82 19.08
CA ILE A 301 9.40 -8.93 19.03
C ILE A 301 9.05 -9.66 17.74
N ASP A 302 8.32 -10.78 17.84
CA ASP A 302 7.86 -11.55 16.68
C ASP A 302 6.33 -11.50 16.60
N ILE A 303 5.77 -11.26 15.41
CA ILE A 303 4.34 -11.23 15.14
C ILE A 303 3.97 -12.46 14.31
N ASN A 304 2.98 -13.24 14.77
CA ASN A 304 2.56 -14.43 14.03
C ASN A 304 1.61 -14.08 12.88
N LYS A 305 1.20 -15.10 12.10
CA LYS A 305 0.30 -14.91 10.95
C LYS A 305 -1.03 -14.24 11.33
N THR A 306 -1.63 -14.61 12.45
CA THR A 306 -2.88 -14.01 12.93
C THR A 306 -2.65 -12.56 13.36
N GLY A 307 -1.59 -12.28 14.11
CA GLY A 307 -1.19 -10.94 14.52
C GLY A 307 -0.88 -10.01 13.35
N SER A 308 -0.36 -10.54 12.24
CA SER A 308 -0.09 -9.76 11.02
C SER A 308 -1.34 -9.12 10.40
N LEU A 309 -2.53 -9.69 10.64
CA LEU A 309 -3.81 -9.12 10.22
C LEU A 309 -4.18 -7.88 11.05
N LEU A 310 -3.68 -7.81 12.28
CA LEU A 310 -3.87 -6.72 13.25
C LEU A 310 -2.62 -5.84 13.36
N ILE A 311 -1.71 -5.90 12.38
CA ILE A 311 -0.42 -5.22 12.44
C ILE A 311 -0.54 -3.72 12.68
N ARG A 312 -1.59 -3.09 12.15
CA ARG A 312 -1.87 -1.66 12.38
C ARG A 312 -2.15 -1.39 13.85
N ASN A 313 -2.96 -2.22 14.51
CA ASN A 313 -3.27 -2.09 15.93
C ASN A 313 -2.01 -2.26 16.79
N ILE A 314 -1.17 -3.25 16.46
CA ILE A 314 0.11 -3.49 17.14
C ILE A 314 1.07 -2.29 16.96
N ALA A 315 1.18 -1.77 15.74
CA ALA A 315 2.03 -0.62 15.45
C ALA A 315 1.56 0.67 16.14
N MET A 316 0.25 0.84 16.35
CA MET A 316 -0.32 2.01 17.04
C MET A 316 0.19 2.16 18.47
N CYS A 317 0.59 1.07 19.15
CA CYS A 317 1.18 1.14 20.49
C CYS A 317 2.46 1.99 20.54
N PHE A 318 3.14 2.14 19.40
CA PHE A 318 4.37 2.94 19.26
C PHE A 318 4.12 4.36 18.76
N ASP A 319 2.89 4.72 18.38
CA ASP A 319 2.55 6.04 17.84
C ASP A 319 2.30 7.06 18.97
N ALA A 320 3.21 8.03 19.10
CA ALA A 320 3.10 9.06 20.13
C ALA A 320 2.08 10.16 19.82
N TYR A 321 1.61 10.29 18.58
CA TYR A 321 0.66 11.33 18.17
C TYR A 321 -0.79 10.89 18.36
N LEU A 322 -1.09 9.59 18.25
CA LEU A 322 -2.41 9.05 18.58
C LEU A 322 -2.81 9.35 20.02
N LYS A 323 -1.88 9.14 20.96
CA LYS A 323 -2.07 9.45 22.39
C LYS A 323 -2.35 10.94 22.63
N ARG A 324 -1.77 11.83 21.82
CA ARG A 324 -1.92 13.30 21.94
C ARG A 324 -3.21 13.84 21.34
N HIS A 325 -3.83 13.15 20.38
CA HIS A 325 -4.95 13.70 19.61
C HIS A 325 -6.35 13.36 20.14
N GLY A 326 -6.46 12.52 21.18
CA GLY A 326 -7.73 12.19 21.84
C GLY A 326 -8.70 11.39 20.96
N SER A 327 -9.48 10.51 21.57
CA SER A 327 -10.42 9.57 20.92
C SER A 327 -11.61 10.19 20.17
N GLY A 328 -11.63 11.53 19.98
CA GLY A 328 -12.79 12.28 19.47
C GLY A 328 -12.76 12.69 17.99
N LYS A 329 -11.63 12.57 17.27
CA LYS A 329 -11.55 12.97 15.85
C LYS A 329 -11.81 11.77 14.92
N LYS A 330 -12.69 11.96 13.91
CA LYS A 330 -12.94 10.96 12.85
C LYS A 330 -11.65 10.72 12.05
N VAL A 331 -10.99 9.60 12.31
CA VAL A 331 -9.71 9.20 11.67
C VAL A 331 -9.98 8.67 10.25
N PHE A 332 -9.02 8.87 9.34
CA PHE A 332 -9.11 8.48 7.93
C PHE A 332 -9.15 6.96 7.73
N SER A 333 -8.36 6.21 8.50
CA SER A 333 -8.33 4.75 8.51
C SER A 333 -8.80 4.28 9.89
N LYS A 334 -9.89 3.51 9.92
CA LYS A 334 -10.26 2.73 11.11
C LYS A 334 -9.70 1.33 10.92
N THR A 335 -9.00 0.82 11.92
CA THR A 335 -8.71 -0.61 12.03
C THR A 335 -10.04 -1.36 12.14
N VAL A 336 -10.11 -2.55 11.55
CA VAL A 336 -11.29 -3.42 11.66
C VAL A 336 -11.32 -4.04 13.05
#